data_AF-A0A1V5U321-F1
#
_entry.id   AF-A0A1V5U321-F1
#
_cell.length_a   1.000
_cell.length_b   1.000
_cell.length_c   1.000
_cell.angle_alpha   90.00
_cell.angle_beta   90.00
_cell.angle_gamma   90.00
#
_symmetry.space_group_name_H-M   'P 1'
#
loop_
_entity.id
_entity.type
_entity.pdbx_description
1 polymer ?
#
loop_
_entity_poly.entity_id
_entity_poly.type
_entity_poly.pdbx_seq_one_letter_code
_entity_poly.pdbx_strand_id
1 'polypeptide(L)'
;MTNPDRVAFTLFGKDIYWYGILMAAGIVLAVILAQFEEKRKKLPKDIIIDLCLVVIPAGVIGARLYYVLFELQEYLADPIRILYIWEGGLAIYGAVIGGLIALFFFARARKVRFLALADCVAPGLVLAQGIGRWGNFFNQEAFGLPITADMLAKFPILNYFPFSVSLDGAHYFDGALCTACVTAANGGHMHLATFFYESFWCLLIFAFIMLMRRRFKHDGDSFVWYALLYSFERMFVEGLRADSLWLIRPGAEGFGGIRVSQLLSAVMFLLAAAFLIVRAIREKKLGRLVWPSPLEVSGEEGEPAPDEAAAEGDDEDDDDDDGEDMHDEEDDEDDEEDEEDKDDDKDNEEDDEDEEEDDEDDGEDDRKNE
;
A
#
# COMPACT_ATOMS: atom_id res chain seq x y z
N MET A 1 -8.17 -29.60 -3.35
CA MET A 1 -7.49 -29.37 -2.06
C MET A 1 -8.56 -29.20 -0.99
N THR A 2 -8.32 -29.64 0.24
CA THR A 2 -9.10 -29.20 1.40
C THR A 2 -8.74 -27.76 1.72
N ASN A 3 -9.70 -26.93 2.12
CA ASN A 3 -9.40 -25.57 2.54
C ASN A 3 -8.66 -25.55 3.89
N PRO A 4 -7.83 -24.53 4.16
CA PRO A 4 -7.14 -24.41 5.43
C PRO A 4 -8.10 -24.06 6.58
N ASP A 5 -7.76 -24.47 7.80
CA ASP A 5 -8.46 -24.03 9.01
C ASP A 5 -8.25 -22.52 9.24
N ARG A 6 -9.26 -21.85 9.79
CA ARG A 6 -9.21 -20.46 10.26
C ARG A 6 -8.35 -20.31 11.52
N VAL A 7 -8.27 -21.36 12.35
CA VAL A 7 -7.44 -21.40 13.56
C VAL A 7 -6.01 -21.76 13.14
N ALA A 8 -5.06 -20.90 13.51
CA ALA A 8 -3.64 -21.16 13.28
C ALA A 8 -3.06 -22.09 14.35
N PHE A 9 -3.38 -21.83 15.63
CA PHE A 9 -3.04 -22.67 16.76
C PHE A 9 -3.86 -22.27 18.00
N THR A 10 -4.00 -23.17 18.97
CA THR A 10 -4.63 -22.89 20.27
C THR A 10 -3.55 -22.68 21.33
N LEU A 11 -3.62 -21.59 22.09
CA LEU A 11 -2.68 -21.23 23.15
C LEU A 11 -3.44 -21.00 24.46
N PHE A 12 -3.09 -21.73 25.54
CA PHE A 12 -3.77 -21.69 26.84
C PHE A 12 -5.31 -21.87 26.77
N GLY A 13 -5.81 -22.68 25.83
CA GLY A 13 -7.25 -22.87 25.61
C GLY A 13 -7.95 -21.69 24.93
N LYS A 14 -7.20 -20.80 24.26
CA LYS A 14 -7.70 -19.73 23.39
C LYS A 14 -7.20 -19.93 21.97
N ASP A 15 -8.11 -19.90 21.01
CA ASP A 15 -7.77 -20.04 19.59
C ASP A 15 -7.17 -18.75 19.04
N ILE A 16 -6.03 -18.88 18.37
CA ILE A 16 -5.36 -17.79 17.64
C ILE A 16 -5.66 -17.98 16.15
N TYR A 17 -6.38 -17.02 15.57
CA TYR A 17 -6.84 -17.06 14.19
C TYR A 17 -5.79 -16.51 13.22
N TRP A 18 -5.69 -17.10 12.03
CA TRP A 18 -4.83 -16.58 10.94
C TRP A 18 -5.11 -15.12 10.62
N TYR A 19 -6.38 -14.71 10.66
CA TYR A 19 -6.79 -13.32 10.47
C TYR A 19 -6.06 -12.36 11.41
N GLY A 20 -5.97 -12.69 12.71
CA GLY A 20 -5.29 -11.86 13.70
C GLY A 20 -3.78 -11.79 13.47
N ILE A 21 -3.16 -12.91 13.10
CA ILE A 21 -1.72 -13.00 12.78
C ILE A 21 -1.40 -12.12 11.55
N LEU A 22 -2.19 -12.23 10.48
CA LEU A 22 -2.00 -11.46 9.25
C LEU A 22 -2.20 -9.96 9.47
N MET A 23 -3.21 -9.57 10.25
CA MET A 23 -3.42 -8.17 10.64
C MET A 23 -2.25 -7.61 11.47
N ALA A 24 -1.75 -8.38 12.44
CA ALA A 24 -0.58 -7.97 13.24
C ALA A 24 0.69 -7.84 12.39
N ALA A 25 0.95 -8.82 11.50
CA ALA A 25 2.06 -8.77 10.55
C ALA A 25 1.96 -7.57 9.59
N GLY A 26 0.76 -7.29 9.07
CA GLY A 26 0.49 -6.11 8.25
C GLY A 26 0.77 -4.79 8.97
N ILE A 27 0.35 -4.66 10.23
CA ILE A 27 0.66 -3.48 11.07
C ILE A 27 2.17 -3.32 11.28
N VAL A 28 2.88 -4.38 11.65
CA VAL A 28 4.34 -4.34 11.87
C VAL A 28 5.08 -3.93 10.59
N LEU A 29 4.73 -4.54 9.45
CA LEU A 29 5.32 -4.17 8.15
C LEU A 29 4.98 -2.74 7.75
N ALA A 30 3.78 -2.25 8.04
CA ALA A 30 3.39 -0.88 7.76
C ALA A 30 4.19 0.14 8.58
N VAL A 31 4.44 -0.14 9.87
CA VAL A 31 5.28 0.71 10.74
C VAL A 31 6.74 0.71 10.25
N ILE A 32 7.31 -0.47 9.95
CA ILE A 32 8.69 -0.60 9.42
C ILE A 32 8.86 0.20 8.11
N LEU A 33 7.91 0.07 7.17
CA LEU A 33 7.94 0.83 5.92
C LEU A 33 7.80 2.33 6.14
N ALA A 34 6.92 2.75 7.06
CA ALA A 34 6.76 4.16 7.40
C ALA A 34 8.03 4.74 8.05
N GLN A 35 8.78 3.98 8.86
CA GLN A 35 10.09 4.40 9.40
C GLN A 35 11.18 4.50 8.32
N PHE A 36 11.15 3.68 7.27
CA PHE A 36 12.05 3.88 6.12
C PHE A 36 11.71 5.17 5.36
N GLU A 37 10.44 5.51 5.24
CA GLU A 37 10.00 6.76 4.63
C GLU A 37 10.22 7.99 5.52
N GLU A 38 10.15 7.86 6.85
CA GLU A 38 10.56 8.87 7.85
C GLU A 38 12.00 9.33 7.58
N LYS A 39 12.94 8.38 7.54
CA LYS A 39 14.35 8.62 7.24
C LYS A 39 14.53 9.24 5.86
N ARG A 40 13.83 8.73 4.83
CA ARG A 40 13.91 9.25 3.45
C ARG A 40 13.42 10.70 3.34
N LYS A 41 12.36 11.07 4.07
CA LYS A 41 11.79 12.43 4.11
C LYS A 41 12.46 13.34 5.13
N LYS A 42 13.54 12.89 5.81
CA LYS A 42 14.25 13.61 6.87
C LYS A 42 13.33 14.13 7.98
N LEU A 43 12.29 13.36 8.33
CA LEU A 43 11.38 13.73 9.41
C LEU A 43 12.06 13.55 10.79
N PRO A 44 11.56 14.20 11.86
CA PRO A 44 12.10 14.01 13.20
C PRO A 44 12.14 12.54 13.60
N LYS A 45 13.26 12.12 14.19
CA LYS A 45 13.49 10.72 14.57
C LYS A 45 12.39 10.18 15.49
N ASP A 46 12.00 8.94 15.26
CA ASP A 46 11.00 8.17 16.02
C ASP A 46 9.55 8.71 15.92
N ILE A 47 9.30 9.74 15.09
CA ILE A 47 7.96 10.33 14.91
C ILE A 47 6.92 9.32 14.40
N ILE A 48 7.32 8.31 13.61
CA ILE A 48 6.40 7.26 13.17
C ILE A 48 6.06 6.28 14.29
N ILE A 49 6.97 6.02 15.23
CA ILE A 49 6.68 5.21 16.41
C ILE A 49 5.72 5.96 17.33
N ASP A 50 6.01 7.23 17.62
CA ASP A 50 5.10 8.09 18.39
C ASP A 50 3.72 8.21 17.72
N LEU A 51 3.68 8.30 16.39
CA LEU A 51 2.45 8.34 15.62
C LEU A 51 1.67 7.01 15.73
N CYS A 52 2.33 5.86 15.63
CA CYS A 52 1.65 4.57 15.67
C CYS A 52 1.04 4.27 17.04
N LEU A 53 1.71 4.71 18.13
CA LEU A 53 1.21 4.64 19.51
C LEU A 53 -0.06 5.46 19.73
N VAL A 54 -0.35 6.47 18.90
CA VAL A 54 -1.56 7.30 18.97
C VAL A 54 -2.61 6.84 17.95
N VAL A 55 -2.22 6.61 16.69
CA VAL A 55 -3.14 6.29 15.59
C VAL A 55 -3.74 4.90 15.71
N ILE A 56 -2.98 3.88 16.15
CA ILE A 56 -3.50 2.50 16.24
C ILE A 56 -4.58 2.41 17.34
N PRO A 57 -4.37 2.87 18.59
CA PRO A 57 -5.43 2.85 19.60
C PRO A 57 -6.64 3.72 19.22
N ALA A 58 -6.41 4.91 18.64
CA ALA A 58 -7.51 5.76 18.18
C ALA A 58 -8.32 5.12 17.04
N GLY A 59 -7.67 4.34 16.17
CA GLY A 59 -8.34 3.51 15.16
C GLY A 59 -9.21 2.43 15.81
N VAL A 60 -8.71 1.69 16.80
CA VAL A 60 -9.50 0.67 17.51
C VAL A 60 -10.71 1.30 18.24
N ILE A 61 -10.50 2.43 18.92
CA ILE A 61 -11.57 3.19 19.58
C ILE A 61 -12.61 3.66 18.55
N GLY A 62 -12.17 4.27 17.45
CA GLY A 62 -13.05 4.73 16.37
C GLY A 62 -13.85 3.57 15.75
N ALA A 63 -13.22 2.42 15.52
CA ALA A 63 -13.86 1.22 14.99
C ALA A 63 -14.98 0.70 15.90
N ARG A 64 -14.73 0.71 17.23
CA ARG A 64 -15.71 0.29 18.23
C ARG A 64 -16.85 1.28 18.36
N LEU A 65 -16.55 2.58 18.48
CA LEU A 65 -17.57 3.63 18.60
C LEU A 65 -18.47 3.68 17.35
N TYR A 66 -17.90 3.55 16.15
CA TYR A 66 -18.69 3.50 14.93
C TYR A 66 -19.64 2.30 14.93
N TYR A 67 -19.17 1.09 15.28
CA TYR A 67 -20.04 -0.09 15.36
C TYR A 67 -21.19 0.10 16.37
N VAL A 68 -20.88 0.58 17.58
CA VAL A 68 -21.84 0.87 18.65
C VAL A 68 -22.89 1.91 18.24
N LEU A 69 -22.53 2.89 17.40
CA LEU A 69 -23.49 3.90 16.90
C LEU A 69 -24.53 3.31 15.94
N PHE A 70 -24.21 2.25 15.20
CA PHE A 70 -25.18 1.57 14.32
C PHE A 70 -26.06 0.57 15.11
N GLU A 71 -25.51 -0.09 16.12
CA GLU A 71 -26.23 -1.03 17.00
C GLU A 71 -26.67 -0.40 18.34
N LEU A 72 -26.95 0.91 18.33
CA LEU A 72 -27.09 1.73 19.55
C LEU A 72 -28.14 1.21 20.54
N GLN A 73 -29.21 0.56 20.05
CA GLN A 73 -30.27 0.02 20.91
C GLN A 73 -29.79 -1.13 21.80
N GLU A 74 -28.89 -1.99 21.31
CA GLU A 74 -28.30 -3.08 22.10
C GLU A 74 -27.40 -2.53 23.21
N TYR A 75 -26.54 -1.56 22.88
CA TYR A 75 -25.59 -0.97 23.81
C TYR A 75 -26.21 0.01 24.82
N LEU A 76 -27.39 0.57 24.54
CA LEU A 76 -28.16 1.31 25.55
C LEU A 76 -28.77 0.41 26.64
N ALA A 77 -29.02 -0.88 26.33
CA ALA A 77 -29.51 -1.85 27.30
C ALA A 77 -28.39 -2.34 28.25
N ASP A 78 -27.15 -2.46 27.76
CA ASP A 78 -25.98 -2.76 28.59
C ASP A 78 -24.73 -1.96 28.17
N PRO A 79 -24.55 -0.72 28.69
CA PRO A 79 -23.47 0.17 28.25
C PRO A 79 -22.05 -0.33 28.54
N ILE A 80 -21.84 -1.26 29.48
CA ILE A 80 -20.48 -1.75 29.78
C ILE A 80 -19.90 -2.55 28.61
N ARG A 81 -20.76 -3.20 27.81
CA ARG A 81 -20.36 -3.99 26.64
C ARG A 81 -19.70 -3.16 25.55
N ILE A 82 -19.85 -1.83 25.55
CA ILE A 82 -19.10 -0.93 24.67
C ILE A 82 -17.58 -1.17 24.80
N LEU A 83 -17.09 -1.49 26.00
CA LEU A 83 -15.67 -1.75 26.27
C LEU A 83 -15.20 -3.16 25.84
N TYR A 84 -16.12 -4.09 25.59
CA TYR A 84 -15.81 -5.51 25.35
C TYR A 84 -15.42 -5.76 23.89
N ILE A 85 -14.29 -5.18 23.45
CA ILE A 85 -13.78 -5.28 22.07
C ILE A 85 -13.45 -6.73 21.63
N TRP A 86 -13.32 -7.66 22.57
CA TRP A 86 -13.12 -9.08 22.31
C TRP A 86 -14.40 -9.84 21.94
N GLU A 87 -15.58 -9.24 22.09
CA GLU A 87 -16.85 -9.78 21.56
C GLU A 87 -17.00 -9.53 20.05
N GLY A 88 -16.02 -8.87 19.42
CA GLY A 88 -16.09 -8.43 18.03
C GLY A 88 -16.74 -7.04 17.93
N GLY A 89 -17.45 -6.78 16.83
CA GLY A 89 -18.11 -5.49 16.60
C GLY A 89 -17.13 -4.33 16.45
N LEU A 90 -16.29 -4.39 15.42
CA LEU A 90 -15.34 -3.34 15.02
C LEU A 90 -15.60 -2.98 13.54
N ALA A 91 -15.96 -1.72 13.27
CA ALA A 91 -16.28 -1.26 11.92
C ALA A 91 -15.08 -0.54 11.26
N ILE A 92 -14.69 -0.98 10.06
CA ILE A 92 -13.52 -0.43 9.34
C ILE A 92 -13.62 1.07 9.06
N TYR A 93 -14.82 1.59 8.76
CA TYR A 93 -15.04 3.04 8.58
C TYR A 93 -14.69 3.83 9.84
N GLY A 94 -15.06 3.32 11.02
CA GLY A 94 -14.67 3.89 12.30
C GLY A 94 -13.17 3.88 12.53
N ALA A 95 -12.48 2.79 12.13
CA ALA A 95 -11.03 2.70 12.22
C ALA A 95 -10.32 3.78 11.38
N VAL A 96 -10.77 3.96 10.13
CA VAL A 96 -10.23 4.98 9.22
C VAL A 96 -10.51 6.39 9.73
N ILE A 97 -11.73 6.68 10.19
CA ILE A 97 -12.10 7.99 10.74
C ILE A 97 -11.28 8.30 12.01
N GLY A 98 -11.24 7.37 12.97
CA GLY A 98 -10.47 7.53 14.22
C GLY A 98 -8.97 7.73 13.97
N GLY A 99 -8.39 6.93 13.07
CA GLY A 99 -6.99 7.04 12.68
C GLY A 99 -6.64 8.35 11.97
N LEU A 100 -7.50 8.84 11.05
CA LEU A 100 -7.30 10.13 10.36
C LEU A 100 -7.42 11.32 11.32
N ILE A 101 -8.38 11.30 12.25
CA ILE A 101 -8.54 12.32 13.29
C ILE A 101 -7.29 12.35 14.19
N ALA A 102 -6.82 11.18 14.63
CA ALA A 102 -5.61 11.06 15.44
C ALA A 102 -4.36 11.57 14.71
N LEU A 103 -4.17 11.18 13.43
CA LEU A 103 -3.10 11.67 12.58
C LEU A 103 -3.12 13.19 12.42
N PHE A 104 -4.31 13.80 12.27
CA PHE A 104 -4.46 15.26 12.18
C PHE A 104 -4.05 15.97 13.45
N PHE A 105 -4.56 15.53 14.62
CA PHE A 105 -4.19 16.15 15.90
C PHE A 105 -2.73 15.91 16.28
N PHE A 106 -2.20 14.72 16.00
CA PHE A 106 -0.78 14.41 16.21
C PHE A 106 0.13 15.30 15.35
N ALA A 107 -0.15 15.43 14.06
CA ALA A 107 0.58 16.30 13.15
C ALA A 107 0.63 17.75 13.66
N ARG A 108 -0.52 18.26 14.12
CA ARG A 108 -0.63 19.60 14.73
C ARG A 108 0.17 19.73 16.01
N ALA A 109 0.08 18.75 16.93
CA ALA A 109 0.80 18.77 18.20
C ALA A 109 2.33 18.72 18.01
N ARG A 110 2.81 17.93 17.03
CA ARG A 110 4.23 17.77 16.70
C ARG A 110 4.76 18.80 15.70
N LYS A 111 3.94 19.78 15.27
CA LYS A 111 4.27 20.81 14.25
C LYS A 111 4.77 20.24 12.91
N VAL A 112 4.47 18.97 12.60
CA VAL A 112 4.83 18.34 11.32
C VAL A 112 3.62 18.36 10.38
N ARG A 113 3.85 18.46 9.07
CA ARG A 113 2.77 18.48 8.08
C ARG A 113 2.06 17.13 8.04
N PHE A 114 0.74 17.17 8.15
CA PHE A 114 -0.15 16.02 8.04
C PHE A 114 0.13 15.16 6.79
N LEU A 115 0.34 15.81 5.64
CA LEU A 115 0.59 15.14 4.36
C LEU A 115 1.95 14.43 4.30
N ALA A 116 2.97 14.89 5.03
CA ALA A 116 4.26 14.21 5.13
C ALA A 116 4.10 12.84 5.82
N LEU A 117 3.38 12.84 6.95
CA LEU A 117 3.09 11.64 7.72
C LEU A 117 2.14 10.71 6.97
N ALA A 118 1.13 11.25 6.28
CA ALA A 118 0.24 10.47 5.42
C ALA A 118 1.01 9.78 4.27
N ASP A 119 1.99 10.44 3.65
CA ASP A 119 2.85 9.82 2.65
C ASP A 119 3.76 8.71 3.20
N CYS A 120 4.27 8.85 4.43
CA CYS A 120 5.04 7.80 5.10
C CYS A 120 4.18 6.56 5.36
N VAL A 121 2.92 6.76 5.77
CA VAL A 121 2.00 5.67 6.10
C VAL A 121 1.42 4.98 4.85
N ALA A 122 1.20 5.72 3.74
CA ALA A 122 0.49 5.19 2.57
C ALA A 122 1.05 3.88 1.95
N PRO A 123 2.38 3.68 1.76
CA PRO A 123 2.92 2.42 1.25
C PRO A 123 2.67 1.25 2.21
N GLY A 124 2.85 1.49 3.52
CA GLY A 124 2.59 0.50 4.56
C GLY A 124 1.11 0.14 4.67
N LEU A 125 0.23 1.14 4.60
CA LEU A 125 -1.22 0.98 4.67
C LEU A 125 -1.75 0.07 3.56
N VAL A 126 -1.35 0.30 2.30
CA VAL A 126 -1.84 -0.49 1.17
C VAL A 126 -1.27 -1.92 1.18
N LEU A 127 -0.01 -2.10 1.62
CA LEU A 127 0.54 -3.44 1.82
C LEU A 127 -0.23 -4.21 2.92
N ALA A 128 -0.51 -3.55 4.06
CA ALA A 128 -1.27 -4.13 5.16
C ALA A 128 -2.71 -4.49 4.75
N GLN A 129 -3.36 -3.65 3.93
CA GLN A 129 -4.66 -3.97 3.33
C GLN A 129 -4.60 -5.24 2.50
N GLY A 130 -3.59 -5.38 1.62
CA GLY A 130 -3.41 -6.58 0.81
C GLY A 130 -3.20 -7.84 1.64
N ILE A 131 -2.31 -7.79 2.65
CA ILE A 131 -2.07 -8.89 3.59
C ILE A 131 -3.35 -9.26 4.35
N GLY A 132 -4.12 -8.26 4.81
CA GLY A 132 -5.39 -8.48 5.52
C GLY A 132 -6.42 -9.27 4.71
N ARG A 133 -6.41 -9.19 3.38
CA ARG A 133 -7.33 -9.98 2.52
C ARG A 133 -7.10 -11.49 2.60
N TRP A 134 -5.89 -11.93 2.87
CA TRP A 134 -5.63 -13.35 3.12
C TRP A 134 -6.31 -13.84 4.41
N GLY A 135 -6.59 -12.94 5.36
CA GLY A 135 -7.45 -13.25 6.50
C GLY A 135 -8.87 -13.65 6.08
N ASN A 136 -9.45 -12.96 5.08
CA ASN A 136 -10.77 -13.30 4.56
C ASN A 136 -10.78 -14.70 3.90
N PHE A 137 -9.67 -15.13 3.28
CA PHE A 137 -9.52 -16.48 2.72
C PHE A 137 -9.53 -17.57 3.81
N PHE A 138 -8.73 -17.41 4.88
CA PHE A 138 -8.73 -18.37 6.01
C PHE A 138 -10.07 -18.40 6.75
N ASN A 139 -10.75 -17.25 6.89
CA ASN A 139 -12.08 -17.18 7.49
C ASN A 139 -13.22 -17.66 6.57
N GLN A 140 -12.95 -17.89 5.28
CA GLN A 140 -13.95 -18.20 4.25
C GLN A 140 -15.09 -17.16 4.20
N GLU A 141 -14.74 -15.87 4.12
CA GLU A 141 -15.65 -14.72 4.11
C GLU A 141 -15.29 -13.71 3.00
N ALA A 142 -16.12 -12.67 2.78
CA ALA A 142 -15.85 -11.57 1.83
C ALA A 142 -15.55 -11.98 0.37
N PHE A 143 -15.97 -13.18 -0.01
CA PHE A 143 -15.80 -13.77 -1.33
C PHE A 143 -16.76 -13.19 -2.38
N GLY A 144 -16.45 -13.44 -3.64
CA GLY A 144 -17.17 -12.85 -4.76
C GLY A 144 -18.46 -13.58 -5.14
N LEU A 145 -19.04 -13.13 -6.26
CA LEU A 145 -20.20 -13.77 -6.88
C LEU A 145 -19.95 -15.29 -7.10
N PRO A 146 -20.99 -16.12 -6.97
CA PRO A 146 -20.90 -17.55 -7.24
C PRO A 146 -20.58 -17.82 -8.72
N ILE A 147 -19.71 -18.80 -8.98
CA ILE A 147 -19.39 -19.27 -10.33
C ILE A 147 -20.52 -20.18 -10.80
N THR A 148 -21.30 -19.74 -11.79
CA THR A 148 -22.36 -20.57 -12.39
C THR A 148 -21.82 -21.49 -13.48
N ALA A 149 -22.56 -22.54 -13.82
CA ALA A 149 -22.22 -23.45 -14.91
C ALA A 149 -22.04 -22.69 -16.25
N ASP A 150 -22.90 -21.71 -16.54
CA ASP A 150 -22.80 -20.88 -17.74
C ASP A 150 -21.55 -19.99 -17.75
N MET A 151 -21.12 -19.47 -16.59
CA MET A 151 -19.87 -18.72 -16.48
C MET A 151 -18.67 -19.63 -16.73
N LEU A 152 -18.68 -20.83 -16.14
CA LEU A 152 -17.60 -21.80 -16.28
C LEU A 152 -17.48 -22.34 -17.72
N ALA A 153 -18.61 -22.57 -18.39
CA ALA A 153 -18.64 -23.00 -19.79
C ALA A 153 -18.09 -21.93 -20.75
N LYS A 154 -18.33 -20.64 -20.47
CA LYS A 154 -17.79 -19.51 -21.24
C LYS A 154 -16.33 -19.21 -20.90
N PHE A 155 -15.94 -19.41 -19.64
CA PHE A 155 -14.61 -19.09 -19.14
C PHE A 155 -14.05 -20.27 -18.32
N PRO A 156 -13.54 -21.33 -18.97
CA PRO A 156 -13.01 -22.52 -18.27
C PRO A 156 -11.87 -22.22 -17.29
N ILE A 157 -11.18 -21.09 -17.48
CA ILE A 157 -10.14 -20.58 -16.57
C ILE A 157 -10.67 -20.29 -15.15
N LEU A 158 -11.98 -20.02 -15.00
CA LEU A 158 -12.67 -19.88 -13.71
C LEU A 158 -12.78 -21.18 -12.90
N ASN A 159 -12.24 -22.30 -13.39
CA ASN A 159 -12.09 -23.52 -12.59
C ASN A 159 -10.85 -23.49 -11.68
N TYR A 160 -9.94 -22.52 -11.88
CA TYR A 160 -8.60 -22.52 -11.30
C TYR A 160 -8.35 -21.29 -10.43
N PHE A 161 -7.63 -21.49 -9.33
CA PHE A 161 -6.98 -20.40 -8.60
C PHE A 161 -5.96 -19.71 -9.53
N PRO A 162 -5.85 -18.37 -9.56
CA PRO A 162 -6.43 -17.40 -8.62
C PRO A 162 -7.76 -16.77 -9.05
N PHE A 163 -8.46 -17.29 -10.05
CA PHE A 163 -9.71 -16.70 -10.55
C PHE A 163 -10.92 -17.09 -9.70
N SER A 164 -10.86 -18.27 -9.09
CA SER A 164 -11.90 -18.79 -8.22
C SER A 164 -11.30 -19.41 -6.95
N VAL A 165 -12.13 -19.49 -5.92
CA VAL A 165 -11.87 -20.23 -4.69
C VAL A 165 -13.05 -21.15 -4.40
N SER A 166 -12.77 -22.34 -3.89
CA SER A 166 -13.78 -23.26 -3.37
C SER A 166 -13.98 -22.97 -1.89
N LEU A 167 -15.21 -22.91 -1.41
CA LEU A 167 -15.58 -22.64 -0.02
C LEU A 167 -16.34 -23.83 0.56
N ASP A 168 -16.17 -24.12 1.85
CA ASP A 168 -16.74 -25.29 2.50
C ASP A 168 -18.10 -24.97 3.17
N GLY A 169 -19.05 -25.89 2.97
CA GLY A 169 -20.34 -25.86 3.67
C GLY A 169 -21.42 -25.05 2.95
N ALA A 170 -22.49 -24.73 3.67
CA ALA A 170 -23.65 -24.04 3.10
C ALA A 170 -23.44 -22.52 3.12
N HIS A 171 -23.35 -21.90 1.94
CA HIS A 171 -23.21 -20.44 1.81
C HIS A 171 -24.54 -19.78 1.44
N TYR A 172 -24.76 -18.59 1.97
CA TYR A 172 -25.96 -17.79 1.71
C TYR A 172 -25.61 -16.58 0.85
N PHE A 173 -26.45 -16.30 -0.15
CA PHE A 173 -26.36 -15.15 -1.04
C PHE A 173 -27.68 -14.37 -0.95
N ASP A 174 -27.61 -13.09 -0.58
CA ASP A 174 -28.78 -12.23 -0.31
C ASP A 174 -29.85 -12.88 0.60
N GLY A 175 -29.39 -13.62 1.61
CA GLY A 175 -30.24 -14.34 2.58
C GLY A 175 -30.81 -15.69 2.10
N ALA A 176 -30.61 -16.08 0.84
CA ALA A 176 -31.02 -17.38 0.30
C ALA A 176 -29.83 -18.35 0.21
N LEU A 177 -30.06 -19.66 0.31
CA LEU A 177 -29.01 -20.67 0.10
C LEU A 177 -28.49 -20.58 -1.35
N CYS A 178 -27.17 -20.54 -1.52
CA CYS A 178 -26.56 -20.47 -2.85
C CYS A 178 -26.67 -21.84 -3.54
N THR A 179 -27.53 -21.93 -4.56
CA THR A 179 -27.74 -23.13 -5.39
C THR A 179 -27.21 -23.00 -6.82
N ALA A 180 -26.80 -21.79 -7.22
CA ALA A 180 -26.33 -21.50 -8.57
C ALA A 180 -24.83 -21.76 -8.79
N CYS A 181 -24.07 -21.93 -7.71
CA CYS A 181 -22.63 -22.18 -7.70
C CYS A 181 -22.28 -23.62 -8.13
N VAL A 182 -21.28 -23.75 -8.99
CA VAL A 182 -20.69 -25.05 -9.36
C VAL A 182 -19.99 -25.67 -8.15
N THR A 183 -20.20 -26.96 -7.93
CA THR A 183 -19.48 -27.75 -6.92
C THR A 183 -18.08 -28.11 -7.43
N ALA A 184 -17.06 -27.73 -6.66
CA ALA A 184 -15.67 -28.07 -6.92
C ALA A 184 -15.36 -29.55 -6.63
N ALA A 185 -14.21 -30.03 -7.10
CA ALA A 185 -13.77 -31.43 -6.90
C ALA A 185 -13.55 -31.83 -5.43
N ASN A 186 -13.49 -30.87 -4.49
CA ASN A 186 -13.44 -31.11 -3.05
C ASN A 186 -14.83 -31.12 -2.36
N GLY A 187 -15.92 -30.93 -3.12
CA GLY A 187 -17.28 -30.81 -2.60
C GLY A 187 -17.70 -29.39 -2.17
N GLY A 188 -16.77 -28.43 -2.18
CA GLY A 188 -17.06 -27.03 -1.85
C GLY A 188 -17.69 -26.25 -3.00
N HIS A 189 -18.19 -25.04 -2.72
CA HIS A 189 -18.88 -24.18 -3.67
C HIS A 189 -17.92 -23.16 -4.30
N MET A 190 -17.95 -23.03 -5.62
CA MET A 190 -17.04 -22.13 -6.36
C MET A 190 -17.54 -20.69 -6.37
N HIS A 191 -16.68 -19.77 -5.93
CA HIS A 191 -16.90 -18.32 -5.94
C HIS A 191 -15.70 -17.59 -6.54
N LEU A 192 -15.91 -16.37 -7.05
CA LEU A 192 -14.80 -15.50 -7.48
C LEU A 192 -13.88 -15.18 -6.29
N ALA A 193 -12.57 -15.30 -6.50
CA ALA A 193 -11.56 -15.06 -5.47
C ALA A 193 -11.27 -13.56 -5.27
N THR A 194 -12.29 -12.78 -4.90
CA THR A 194 -12.20 -11.33 -4.65
C THR A 194 -11.08 -10.97 -3.69
N PHE A 195 -10.87 -11.75 -2.63
CA PHE A 195 -9.75 -11.53 -1.69
C PHE A 195 -8.38 -11.45 -2.40
N PHE A 196 -8.16 -12.31 -3.41
CA PHE A 196 -6.92 -12.32 -4.18
C PHE A 196 -6.87 -11.13 -5.14
N TYR A 197 -7.99 -10.80 -5.80
CA TYR A 197 -8.08 -9.61 -6.67
C TYR A 197 -7.75 -8.33 -5.90
N GLU A 198 -8.36 -8.15 -4.73
CA GLU A 198 -8.08 -7.02 -3.83
C GLU A 198 -6.62 -7.04 -3.33
N SER A 199 -6.10 -8.21 -2.92
CA SER A 199 -4.69 -8.36 -2.48
C SER A 199 -3.69 -8.05 -3.59
N PHE A 200 -3.93 -8.52 -4.80
CA PHE A 200 -3.05 -8.33 -5.94
C PHE A 200 -3.08 -6.88 -6.41
N TRP A 201 -4.25 -6.24 -6.45
CA TRP A 201 -4.34 -4.82 -6.73
C TRP A 201 -3.64 -3.97 -5.67
N CYS A 202 -3.80 -4.29 -4.38
CA CYS A 202 -3.04 -3.64 -3.31
C CYS A 202 -1.52 -3.78 -3.51
N LEU A 203 -1.04 -4.94 -3.96
CA LEU A 203 0.37 -5.16 -4.29
C LEU A 203 0.82 -4.32 -5.51
N LEU A 204 -0.02 -4.15 -6.52
CA LEU A 204 0.26 -3.26 -7.66
C LEU A 204 0.33 -1.79 -7.24
N ILE A 205 -0.58 -1.32 -6.38
CA ILE A 205 -0.52 0.04 -5.80
C ILE A 205 0.77 0.20 -4.98
N PHE A 206 1.09 -0.78 -4.12
CA PHE A 206 2.32 -0.77 -3.32
C PHE A 206 3.56 -0.65 -4.22
N ALA A 207 3.66 -1.49 -5.25
CA ALA A 207 4.77 -1.47 -6.21
C ALA A 207 4.84 -0.12 -6.94
N PHE A 208 3.71 0.39 -7.45
CA PHE A 208 3.64 1.70 -8.11
C PHE A 208 4.13 2.83 -7.20
N ILE A 209 3.61 2.92 -5.97
CA ILE A 209 4.02 3.92 -4.99
C ILE A 209 5.50 3.77 -4.68
N MET A 210 5.98 2.55 -4.44
CA MET A 210 7.37 2.30 -4.08
C MET A 210 8.35 2.67 -5.21
N LEU A 211 7.99 2.43 -6.48
CA LEU A 211 8.78 2.84 -7.64
C LEU A 211 8.73 4.37 -7.84
N MET A 212 7.55 4.97 -7.70
CA MET A 212 7.34 6.39 -7.94
C MET A 212 7.76 7.31 -6.78
N ARG A 213 8.03 6.78 -5.57
CA ARG A 213 8.32 7.59 -4.37
C ARG A 213 9.50 8.56 -4.49
N ARG A 214 10.48 8.26 -5.35
CA ARG A 214 11.62 9.16 -5.68
C ARG A 214 11.27 10.24 -6.70
N ARG A 215 10.18 10.08 -7.46
CA ARG A 215 9.67 11.06 -8.45
C ARG A 215 8.55 11.95 -7.89
N PHE A 216 7.96 11.55 -6.76
CA PHE A 216 7.06 12.40 -5.97
C PHE A 216 7.82 13.60 -5.42
N LYS A 217 7.27 14.79 -5.68
CA LYS A 217 7.90 16.10 -5.44
C LYS A 217 7.17 16.90 -4.38
N HIS A 218 5.95 16.51 -4.04
CA HIS A 218 5.08 17.24 -3.13
C HIS A 218 4.62 16.36 -1.99
N ASP A 219 4.26 17.00 -0.89
CA ASP A 219 3.64 16.33 0.23
C ASP A 219 2.22 15.89 -0.10
N GLY A 220 1.91 14.62 0.20
CA GLY A 220 0.63 14.01 -0.12
C GLY A 220 0.59 13.34 -1.48
N ASP A 221 1.68 13.35 -2.27
CA ASP A 221 1.75 12.64 -3.55
C ASP A 221 1.48 11.14 -3.39
N SER A 222 2.16 10.49 -2.44
CA SER A 222 2.02 9.06 -2.17
C SER A 222 0.60 8.75 -1.69
N PHE A 223 0.09 9.56 -0.76
CA PHE A 223 -1.25 9.39 -0.22
C PHE A 223 -2.37 9.63 -1.25
N VAL A 224 -2.24 10.62 -2.13
CA VAL A 224 -3.25 10.92 -3.17
C VAL A 224 -3.22 9.85 -4.27
N TRP A 225 -2.04 9.37 -4.68
CA TRP A 225 -1.95 8.24 -5.62
C TRP A 225 -2.52 6.95 -5.04
N TYR A 226 -2.24 6.66 -3.76
CA TYR A 226 -2.91 5.58 -3.01
C TYR A 226 -4.43 5.76 -3.06
N ALA A 227 -4.94 6.91 -2.64
CA ALA A 227 -6.38 7.16 -2.55
C ALA A 227 -7.07 7.04 -3.92
N LEU A 228 -6.44 7.53 -5.00
CA LEU A 228 -6.94 7.41 -6.36
C LEU A 228 -7.01 5.94 -6.81
N LEU A 229 -5.89 5.21 -6.73
CA LEU A 229 -5.80 3.85 -7.28
C LEU A 229 -6.58 2.82 -6.44
N TYR A 230 -6.69 3.02 -5.12
CA TYR A 230 -7.52 2.20 -4.26
C TYR A 230 -9.00 2.47 -4.48
N SER A 231 -9.40 3.75 -4.61
CA SER A 231 -10.79 4.09 -4.94
C SER A 231 -11.21 3.56 -6.31
N PHE A 232 -10.29 3.54 -7.28
CA PHE A 232 -10.54 2.96 -8.60
C PHE A 232 -10.88 1.47 -8.50
N GLU A 233 -10.07 0.65 -7.82
CA GLU A 233 -10.35 -0.78 -7.62
C GLU A 233 -11.68 -1.03 -6.92
N ARG A 234 -11.94 -0.30 -5.83
CA ARG A 234 -13.19 -0.47 -5.07
C ARG A 234 -14.45 -0.17 -5.86
N MET A 235 -14.40 0.65 -6.91
CA MET A 235 -15.56 0.84 -7.79
C MET A 235 -15.95 -0.46 -8.52
N PHE A 236 -14.97 -1.27 -8.94
CA PHE A 236 -15.18 -2.51 -9.70
C PHE A 236 -15.33 -3.73 -8.80
N VAL A 237 -14.39 -3.98 -7.88
CA VAL A 237 -14.38 -5.22 -7.09
C VAL A 237 -15.54 -5.28 -6.12
N GLU A 238 -16.01 -4.14 -5.61
CA GLU A 238 -17.25 -4.11 -4.82
C GLU A 238 -18.47 -4.58 -5.62
N GLY A 239 -18.48 -4.42 -6.95
CA GLY A 239 -19.52 -5.00 -7.81
C GLY A 239 -19.42 -6.52 -7.98
N LEU A 240 -18.22 -7.08 -7.77
CA LEU A 240 -17.94 -8.52 -7.80
C LEU A 240 -18.17 -9.22 -6.46
N ARG A 241 -18.43 -8.48 -5.37
CA ARG A 241 -18.68 -9.04 -4.03
C ARG A 241 -20.11 -9.51 -3.83
N ALA A 242 -20.28 -10.55 -3.00
CA ALA A 242 -21.57 -11.06 -2.58
C ALA A 242 -22.19 -10.26 -1.40
N ASP A 243 -21.35 -9.68 -0.55
CA ASP A 243 -21.68 -9.26 0.83
C ASP A 243 -21.57 -7.75 1.07
N SER A 244 -21.93 -6.94 0.07
CA SER A 244 -21.79 -5.47 0.13
C SER A 244 -22.87 -4.77 0.94
N LEU A 245 -22.47 -3.69 1.62
CA LEU A 245 -23.40 -2.78 2.29
C LEU A 245 -24.14 -1.91 1.25
N TRP A 246 -25.45 -2.10 1.14
CA TRP A 246 -26.31 -1.34 0.23
C TRP A 246 -26.78 -0.02 0.86
N LEU A 247 -26.61 1.09 0.14
CA LEU A 247 -27.24 2.38 0.44
C LEU A 247 -28.68 2.41 -0.08
N ILE A 248 -28.86 1.92 -1.31
CA ILE A 248 -30.16 1.72 -1.95
C ILE A 248 -30.17 0.28 -2.46
N ARG A 249 -31.15 -0.52 -2.03
CA ARG A 249 -31.28 -1.91 -2.49
C ARG A 249 -31.83 -1.97 -3.92
N PRO A 250 -31.41 -2.94 -4.76
CA PRO A 250 -32.01 -3.15 -6.06
C PRO A 250 -33.53 -3.36 -5.95
N GLY A 251 -34.31 -2.75 -6.83
CA GLY A 251 -35.76 -2.92 -6.87
C GLY A 251 -36.58 -2.04 -5.91
N ALA A 252 -35.96 -1.25 -5.03
CA ALA A 252 -36.70 -0.31 -4.18
C ALA A 252 -37.38 0.81 -4.99
N GLU A 253 -36.72 1.33 -6.04
CA GLU A 253 -37.23 2.45 -6.87
C GLU A 253 -36.87 2.27 -8.37
N GLY A 254 -36.75 1.03 -8.86
CA GLY A 254 -36.42 0.76 -10.28
C GLY A 254 -34.96 1.01 -10.69
N PHE A 255 -34.13 1.59 -9.82
CA PHE A 255 -32.68 1.65 -9.98
C PHE A 255 -32.01 0.32 -9.60
N GLY A 256 -30.85 0.02 -10.20
CA GLY A 256 -30.06 -1.20 -9.97
C GLY A 256 -29.39 -1.33 -8.59
N GLY A 257 -29.80 -0.51 -7.62
CA GLY A 257 -29.16 -0.39 -6.31
C GLY A 257 -27.84 0.38 -6.34
N ILE A 258 -27.42 0.88 -5.17
CA ILE A 258 -26.13 1.57 -4.98
C ILE A 258 -25.48 1.02 -3.70
N ARG A 259 -24.24 0.54 -3.81
CA ARG A 259 -23.43 0.06 -2.68
C ARG A 259 -22.67 1.23 -2.05
N VAL A 260 -22.62 1.31 -0.71
CA VAL A 260 -21.98 2.41 0.03
C VAL A 260 -20.51 2.57 -0.39
N SER A 261 -19.76 1.47 -0.44
CA SER A 261 -18.35 1.46 -0.82
C SER A 261 -18.13 1.94 -2.26
N GLN A 262 -19.03 1.60 -3.21
CA GLN A 262 -18.92 2.06 -4.60
C GLN A 262 -19.13 3.57 -4.72
N LEU A 263 -20.18 4.11 -4.09
CA LEU A 263 -20.46 5.55 -4.14
C LEU A 263 -19.35 6.36 -3.49
N LEU A 264 -18.91 5.96 -2.29
CA LEU A 264 -17.81 6.62 -1.58
C LEU A 264 -16.52 6.60 -2.42
N SER A 265 -16.20 5.46 -3.03
CA SER A 265 -15.00 5.32 -3.85
C SER A 265 -15.09 6.13 -5.15
N ALA A 266 -16.25 6.18 -5.81
CA ALA A 266 -16.46 7.05 -6.97
C ALA A 266 -16.25 8.54 -6.62
N VAL A 267 -16.77 9.00 -5.48
CA VAL A 267 -16.56 10.38 -5.00
C VAL A 267 -15.09 10.62 -4.67
N MET A 268 -14.42 9.72 -3.94
CA MET A 268 -13.00 9.84 -3.60
C MET A 268 -12.08 9.81 -4.82
N PHE A 269 -12.38 8.96 -5.80
CA PHE A 269 -11.68 8.90 -7.08
C PHE A 269 -11.80 10.24 -7.84
N LEU A 270 -13.01 10.77 -7.98
CA LEU A 270 -13.25 12.05 -8.66
C LEU A 270 -12.55 13.22 -7.95
N LEU A 271 -12.58 13.26 -6.61
CA LEU A 271 -11.88 14.28 -5.82
C LEU A 271 -10.36 14.20 -5.98
N ALA A 272 -9.78 12.99 -5.90
CA ALA A 272 -8.34 12.79 -6.08
C ALA A 272 -7.89 13.10 -7.52
N ALA A 273 -8.66 12.67 -8.53
CA ALA A 273 -8.40 12.98 -9.94
C ALA A 273 -8.49 14.48 -10.22
N ALA A 274 -9.54 15.15 -9.75
CA ALA A 274 -9.72 16.58 -9.89
C ALA A 274 -8.58 17.36 -9.20
N PHE A 275 -8.16 16.94 -8.00
CA PHE A 275 -7.02 17.53 -7.30
C PHE A 275 -5.73 17.41 -8.12
N LEU A 276 -5.39 16.21 -8.62
CA LEU A 276 -4.19 15.99 -9.43
C LEU A 276 -4.22 16.80 -10.75
N ILE A 277 -5.38 16.87 -11.42
CA ILE A 277 -5.57 17.63 -12.67
C ILE A 277 -5.43 19.14 -12.39
N VAL A 278 -6.12 19.67 -11.38
CA VAL A 278 -6.05 21.09 -11.00
C VAL A 278 -4.63 21.46 -10.59
N ARG A 279 -3.93 20.59 -9.86
CA ARG A 279 -2.52 20.80 -9.48
C ARG A 279 -1.61 20.82 -10.71
N ALA A 280 -1.72 19.86 -11.61
CA ALA A 280 -0.93 19.81 -12.84
C ALA A 280 -1.17 21.04 -13.76
N ILE A 281 -2.41 21.52 -13.85
CA ILE A 281 -2.75 22.76 -14.57
C ILE A 281 -2.14 24.00 -13.88
N ARG A 282 -2.20 24.07 -12.53
CA ARG A 282 -1.62 25.18 -11.78
C ARG A 282 -0.10 25.21 -11.83
N GLU A 283 0.57 24.07 -11.72
CA GLU A 283 2.04 23.98 -11.85
C GLU A 283 2.52 24.44 -13.24
N LYS A 284 1.81 24.08 -14.31
CA LYS A 284 2.10 24.58 -15.67
C LYS A 284 1.89 26.09 -15.82
N LYS A 285 1.02 26.72 -15.02
CA LYS A 285 0.69 28.15 -15.11
C LYS A 285 1.48 29.05 -14.15
N LEU A 286 1.86 28.53 -12.99
CA LEU A 286 2.43 29.29 -11.86
C LEU A 286 3.85 28.86 -11.47
N GLY A 287 4.39 27.80 -12.11
CA GLY A 287 5.65 27.19 -11.71
C GLY A 287 5.49 26.02 -10.73
N ARG A 288 6.58 25.28 -10.54
CA ARG A 288 6.59 23.88 -10.07
C ARG A 288 6.39 23.67 -8.55
N LEU A 289 6.30 24.73 -7.74
CA LEU A 289 6.36 24.66 -6.26
C LEU A 289 5.06 25.01 -5.51
N VAL A 290 3.90 25.03 -6.17
CA VAL A 290 2.68 25.63 -5.57
C VAL A 290 2.08 24.85 -4.39
N TRP A 291 2.20 23.51 -4.28
CA TRP A 291 1.39 22.79 -3.28
C TRP A 291 1.82 21.38 -2.84
N PRO A 292 1.87 21.14 -1.51
CA PRO A 292 2.80 21.81 -0.61
C PRO A 292 4.22 21.33 -0.92
N SER A 293 5.17 22.25 -1.12
CA SER A 293 6.59 21.90 -1.26
C SER A 293 7.05 21.10 -0.03
N PRO A 294 7.92 20.08 -0.18
CA PRO A 294 8.49 19.34 0.94
C PRO A 294 9.11 20.28 1.99
N LEU A 295 9.15 19.82 3.24
CA LEU A 295 9.89 20.51 4.29
C LEU A 295 11.36 20.48 3.91
N GLU A 296 11.88 21.63 3.53
CA GLU A 296 13.28 21.94 3.76
C GLU A 296 13.44 22.00 5.27
N VAL A 297 13.88 20.88 5.85
CA VAL A 297 14.30 20.85 7.25
C VAL A 297 15.59 21.65 7.28
N SER A 298 15.50 22.91 7.72
CA SER A 298 16.63 23.68 8.18
C SER A 298 17.37 22.82 9.21
N GLY A 299 18.67 22.63 9.00
CA GLY A 299 19.50 21.92 9.95
C GLY A 299 19.61 22.71 11.25
N GLU A 300 18.70 22.48 12.18
CA GLU A 300 19.05 22.52 13.59
C GLU A 300 19.95 21.29 13.84
N GLU A 301 21.21 21.42 13.40
CA GLU A 301 22.29 20.67 14.00
C GLU A 301 22.24 20.97 15.50
N GLY A 302 22.27 19.93 16.32
CA GLY A 302 22.31 20.14 17.76
C GLY A 302 23.59 20.88 18.10
N GLU A 303 23.46 22.10 18.62
CA GLU A 303 24.58 22.82 19.23
C GLU A 303 25.28 21.87 20.21
N PRO A 304 26.59 21.60 20.05
CA PRO A 304 27.32 20.93 21.10
C PRO A 304 27.25 21.84 22.33
N ALA A 305 26.81 21.30 23.46
CA ALA A 305 26.78 22.04 24.70
C ALA A 305 28.20 22.57 25.02
N PRO A 306 28.36 23.81 25.48
CA PRO A 306 29.65 24.27 25.96
C PRO A 306 30.01 23.47 27.21
N ASP A 307 31.08 22.67 27.14
CA ASP A 307 31.69 22.05 28.31
C ASP A 307 32.32 23.14 29.17
N GLU A 308 31.65 23.52 30.25
CA GLU A 308 32.24 24.36 31.30
C GLU A 308 32.97 23.53 32.34
N ALA A 309 34.23 23.90 32.56
CA ALA A 309 35.03 23.70 33.77
C ALA A 309 35.48 22.27 34.14
N ALA A 310 36.72 21.95 33.75
CA ALA A 310 37.71 21.48 34.70
C ALA A 310 38.74 22.60 34.92
N ALA A 311 39.00 23.00 36.17
CA ALA A 311 39.87 24.11 36.52
C ALA A 311 41.05 23.64 37.38
N GLU A 312 42.25 23.66 36.80
CA GLU A 312 43.59 23.69 37.39
C GLU A 312 44.45 24.40 36.32
N GLY A 313 45.44 25.26 36.59
CA GLY A 313 46.04 25.82 37.81
C GLY A 313 47.15 26.80 37.34
N ASP A 314 47.65 27.68 38.21
CA ASP A 314 48.58 28.77 37.84
C ASP A 314 49.89 28.30 37.16
N ASP A 315 50.47 29.15 36.31
CA ASP A 315 51.86 29.64 36.48
C ASP A 315 52.12 30.87 35.56
N GLU A 316 53.18 31.63 35.87
CA GLU A 316 53.40 33.04 35.49
C GLU A 316 54.32 33.27 34.25
N ASP A 317 54.56 34.56 33.96
CA ASP A 317 55.73 35.17 33.28
C ASP A 317 55.81 35.33 31.74
N ASP A 318 55.68 36.61 31.34
CA ASP A 318 56.66 37.45 30.61
C ASP A 318 56.83 37.49 29.06
N ASP A 319 57.06 38.75 28.65
CA ASP A 319 57.80 39.35 27.51
C ASP A 319 57.28 39.31 26.04
N ASP A 320 56.89 40.51 25.57
CA ASP A 320 57.40 41.27 24.41
C ASP A 320 58.10 40.52 23.24
N ASP A 321 57.69 40.79 21.99
CA ASP A 321 58.33 41.81 21.12
C ASP A 321 57.60 41.97 19.75
N ASP A 322 57.82 43.09 19.07
CA ASP A 322 57.38 43.43 17.71
C ASP A 322 58.16 42.64 16.62
N GLY A 323 57.74 42.76 15.34
CA GLY A 323 58.69 42.53 14.23
C GLY A 323 58.09 42.09 12.89
N GLU A 324 58.05 43.02 11.93
CA GLU A 324 57.88 42.75 10.50
C GLU A 324 59.17 42.10 9.92
N ASP A 325 59.08 41.25 8.88
CA ASP A 325 59.61 41.61 7.54
C ASP A 325 59.32 40.58 6.43
N MET A 326 59.54 40.99 5.17
CA MET A 326 59.27 40.25 3.92
C MET A 326 60.50 39.46 3.37
N HIS A 327 60.26 38.77 2.24
CA HIS A 327 61.23 38.21 1.26
C HIS A 327 61.97 36.91 1.68
N ASP A 328 62.16 35.90 0.83
CA ASP A 328 62.56 35.92 -0.59
C ASP A 328 61.88 34.86 -1.50
N GLU A 329 62.19 34.93 -2.81
CA GLU A 329 61.73 34.06 -3.91
C GLU A 329 62.75 32.92 -4.25
N GLU A 330 62.51 32.21 -5.37
CA GLU A 330 63.36 31.20 -6.05
C GLU A 330 63.48 29.82 -5.37
N ASP A 331 63.51 28.67 -6.05
CA ASP A 331 63.06 28.26 -7.40
C ASP A 331 63.02 26.69 -7.43
N ASP A 332 62.39 26.10 -8.45
CA ASP A 332 62.76 24.83 -9.13
C ASP A 332 61.55 24.19 -9.86
N GLU A 333 61.50 24.45 -11.17
CA GLU A 333 61.37 23.53 -12.32
C GLU A 333 61.39 21.99 -11.98
N ASP A 334 60.76 21.05 -12.70
CA ASP A 334 60.22 21.04 -14.08
C ASP A 334 59.24 19.85 -14.31
N ASP A 335 58.69 19.77 -15.53
CA ASP A 335 58.08 18.64 -16.27
C ASP A 335 56.59 18.81 -16.68
N GLU A 336 56.38 19.58 -17.76
CA GLU A 336 55.26 19.41 -18.71
C GLU A 336 55.64 18.42 -19.85
N GLU A 337 54.77 18.32 -20.88
CA GLU A 337 54.88 17.56 -22.14
C GLU A 337 54.47 16.07 -22.16
N ASP A 338 53.75 15.55 -23.16
CA ASP A 338 52.67 16.15 -23.99
C ASP A 338 51.98 15.07 -24.88
N GLU A 339 51.00 15.50 -25.68
CA GLU A 339 50.41 14.85 -26.89
C GLU A 339 49.49 13.60 -26.66
N GLU A 340 48.23 13.57 -27.11
CA GLU A 340 47.72 13.55 -28.51
C GLU A 340 48.05 12.19 -29.22
N ASP A 341 47.22 11.56 -30.07
CA ASP A 341 45.98 12.00 -30.71
C ASP A 341 45.15 10.84 -31.33
N LYS A 342 43.95 11.16 -31.84
CA LYS A 342 43.19 10.50 -32.95
C LYS A 342 42.69 9.05 -32.78
N ASP A 343 41.67 8.56 -33.49
CA ASP A 343 40.42 9.02 -34.13
C ASP A 343 40.02 7.93 -35.17
N ASP A 344 38.81 8.04 -35.74
CA ASP A 344 38.38 7.46 -37.03
C ASP A 344 38.15 5.92 -37.09
N ASP A 345 36.90 5.44 -37.25
CA ASP A 345 36.07 5.35 -38.49
C ASP A 345 36.28 3.99 -39.21
N LYS A 346 35.36 3.40 -40.00
CA LYS A 346 33.90 3.51 -40.23
C LYS A 346 33.52 2.30 -41.14
N ASP A 347 32.22 1.93 -41.17
CA ASP A 347 31.53 1.21 -42.28
C ASP A 347 32.10 -0.21 -42.67
N ASN A 348 31.45 -1.11 -43.43
CA ASN A 348 30.09 -1.20 -43.98
C ASN A 348 29.71 -2.67 -44.33
N GLU A 349 28.40 -2.92 -44.56
CA GLU A 349 27.77 -3.83 -45.57
C GLU A 349 28.10 -5.37 -45.59
N GLU A 350 27.09 -6.26 -45.59
CA GLU A 350 26.43 -6.95 -46.76
C GLU A 350 27.36 -7.95 -47.49
N ASP A 351 26.95 -9.11 -48.02
CA ASP A 351 25.72 -9.92 -47.95
C ASP A 351 26.07 -11.39 -48.41
N ASP A 352 25.08 -12.16 -48.88
CA ASP A 352 25.17 -13.45 -49.63
C ASP A 352 25.53 -14.71 -48.78
N GLU A 353 24.68 -15.73 -48.62
CA GLU A 353 23.85 -16.58 -49.52
C GLU A 353 24.56 -17.85 -50.04
N ASP A 354 23.76 -18.90 -50.30
CA ASP A 354 24.08 -20.23 -50.89
C ASP A 354 25.04 -21.14 -50.07
N GLU A 355 25.17 -22.47 -50.20
CA GLU A 355 24.83 -23.52 -51.18
C GLU A 355 24.18 -24.72 -50.40
N GLU A 356 23.26 -25.51 -50.99
CA GLU A 356 22.34 -26.43 -50.27
C GLU A 356 22.48 -27.95 -50.64
N GLU A 357 21.40 -28.75 -50.54
CA GLU A 357 21.21 -30.15 -51.05
C GLU A 357 21.93 -31.32 -50.28
N ASP A 358 21.43 -32.56 -50.20
CA ASP A 358 20.23 -33.17 -50.83
C ASP A 358 19.71 -34.49 -50.17
N ASP A 359 18.67 -35.06 -50.81
CA ASP A 359 18.14 -36.44 -50.80
C ASP A 359 17.20 -36.85 -49.62
N GLU A 360 15.91 -37.19 -49.83
CA GLU A 360 15.32 -38.33 -50.59
C GLU A 360 15.66 -39.71 -49.93
N ASP A 361 14.90 -40.81 -49.98
CA ASP A 361 13.67 -41.16 -50.71
C ASP A 361 12.44 -41.40 -49.76
N ASP A 362 11.52 -42.30 -50.14
CA ASP A 362 10.08 -42.03 -50.04
C ASP A 362 9.18 -43.28 -49.88
N GLY A 363 7.90 -43.04 -49.56
CA GLY A 363 6.78 -43.83 -50.08
C GLY A 363 5.85 -44.38 -49.00
N GLU A 364 4.56 -44.05 -48.99
CA GLU A 364 3.50 -44.61 -49.86
C GLU A 364 3.26 -46.13 -49.60
N ASP A 365 2.03 -46.65 -49.45
CA ASP A 365 0.70 -46.08 -49.72
C ASP A 365 -0.44 -46.83 -48.98
N ASP A 366 -1.59 -46.17 -48.93
CA ASP A 366 -2.91 -46.70 -49.28
C ASP A 366 -3.91 -47.39 -48.31
N ARG A 367 -5.17 -46.96 -48.55
CA ARG A 367 -6.44 -47.73 -48.60
C ARG A 367 -7.25 -48.11 -47.34
N LYS A 368 -8.22 -47.22 -47.07
CA LYS A 368 -9.71 -47.41 -47.17
C LYS A 368 -10.51 -48.33 -46.22
N ASN A 369 -11.75 -47.86 -46.02
CA ASN A 369 -12.93 -48.49 -45.38
C ASN A 369 -12.82 -48.61 -43.84
N GLU A 370 -13.89 -48.42 -43.07
CA GLU A 370 -15.34 -48.37 -43.38
C GLU A 370 -16.07 -47.31 -42.55
#